data_AF-A0A9X2JFB0-F1
#
_entry.id   AF-A0A9X2JFB0-F1
#
_cell.length_a   1.000
_cell.length_b   1.000
_cell.length_c   1.000
_cell.angle_alpha   90.00
_cell.angle_beta   90.00
_cell.angle_gamma   90.00
#
_symmetry.space_group_name_H-M   'P 1'
#
loop_
_entity.id
_entity.type
_entity.pdbx_description
1 polymer ?
#
loop_
_entity_poly.entity_id
_entity_poly.type
_entity_poly.pdbx_seq_one_letter_code
_entity_poly.pdbx_strand_id
1 'polypeptide(L)'
;MFRSCMAGLLLCSVIVGCGPVGGMPSPGDNYPPVEEADLIGKKCTNRTGQDDGAFKWSFEKDRFVLEGTDIPPDLLLVLLGEDATAEKIEGTWEIDDSENIHFFVETDQPKDQPRESKLHIFFTGVIRIQTDDAQYVF
;
A
#
# COMPACT_ATOMS: atom_id res chain seq x y z
N MET A 1 -0.12 -19.51 -62.96
CA MET A 1 1.09 -18.71 -62.68
C MET A 1 0.67 -17.33 -62.19
N PHE A 2 1.08 -17.00 -60.96
CA PHE A 2 1.32 -15.68 -60.33
C PHE A 2 0.60 -14.43 -60.90
N ARG A 3 -0.36 -13.88 -60.14
CA ARG A 3 -0.27 -12.73 -59.20
C ARG A 3 -0.53 -11.39 -59.88
N SER A 4 -1.61 -10.72 -59.47
CA SER A 4 -1.70 -9.25 -59.51
C SER A 4 -2.44 -8.75 -58.27
N CYS A 5 -1.81 -7.81 -57.57
CA CYS A 5 -2.13 -7.36 -56.23
C CYS A 5 -3.29 -6.35 -56.23
N MET A 6 -4.31 -6.58 -55.41
CA MET A 6 -5.25 -5.53 -54.99
C MET A 6 -4.68 -4.84 -53.75
N ALA A 7 -4.35 -3.55 -53.89
CA ALA A 7 -4.00 -2.68 -52.78
C ALA A 7 -5.29 -2.29 -52.03
N GLY A 8 -5.56 -2.96 -50.91
CA GLY A 8 -6.58 -2.55 -49.95
C GLY A 8 -6.02 -1.45 -49.05
N LEU A 9 -6.55 -0.24 -49.22
CA LEU A 9 -6.27 0.90 -48.34
C LEU A 9 -6.95 0.63 -46.98
N LEU A 10 -6.17 0.16 -46.00
CA LEU A 10 -6.62 0.01 -44.61
C LEU A 10 -6.32 1.31 -43.87
N LEU A 11 -7.37 2.08 -43.59
CA LEU A 11 -7.36 3.20 -42.66
C LEU A 11 -7.09 2.67 -41.25
N CYS A 12 -5.84 2.78 -40.79
CA CYS A 12 -5.50 2.63 -39.39
C CYS A 12 -6.05 3.84 -38.62
N SER A 13 -7.27 3.73 -38.11
CA SER A 13 -7.73 4.57 -37.01
C SER A 13 -6.92 4.19 -35.76
N VAL A 14 -5.87 4.95 -35.48
CA VAL A 14 -5.18 4.92 -34.20
C VAL A 14 -6.12 5.54 -33.18
N ILE A 15 -6.92 4.71 -32.51
CA ILE A 15 -7.60 5.10 -31.29
C ILE A 15 -6.52 5.12 -30.21
N VAL A 16 -5.96 6.31 -29.96
CA VAL A 16 -5.23 6.59 -28.72
C VAL A 16 -6.25 6.54 -27.61
N GLY A 17 -6.45 5.35 -27.04
CA GLY A 17 -7.18 5.19 -25.81
C GLY A 17 -6.30 5.66 -24.66
N CYS A 18 -6.56 6.87 -24.16
CA CYS A 18 -6.29 7.18 -22.76
C CYS A 18 -7.16 6.23 -21.93
N GLY A 19 -6.59 5.11 -21.51
CA GLY A 19 -7.19 4.26 -20.48
C GLY A 19 -7.20 5.03 -19.15
N PRO A 20 -8.26 4.90 -18.35
CA PRO A 20 -8.32 5.56 -17.05
C PRO A 20 -7.22 5.01 -16.13
N VAL A 21 -6.59 5.95 -15.42
CA VAL A 21 -6.02 5.88 -14.06
C VAL A 21 -5.84 4.50 -13.45
N GLY A 22 -4.62 4.25 -12.95
CA GLY A 22 -4.18 3.04 -12.27
C GLY A 22 -5.24 2.45 -11.35
N GLY A 23 -5.89 1.39 -11.82
CA GLY A 23 -6.74 0.57 -10.98
C GLY A 23 -5.86 -0.10 -9.94
N MET A 24 -6.24 0.01 -8.67
CA MET A 24 -5.76 -0.92 -7.65
C MET A 24 -6.00 -2.34 -8.17
N PRO A 25 -5.00 -3.24 -8.14
CA PRO A 25 -5.25 -4.64 -8.44
C PRO A 25 -6.36 -5.13 -7.50
N SER A 26 -7.42 -5.72 -8.05
CA SER A 26 -8.37 -6.48 -7.23
C SER A 26 -7.61 -7.64 -6.60
N PRO A 27 -7.79 -7.93 -5.28
CA PRO A 27 -7.24 -9.13 -4.68
C PRO A 27 -7.78 -10.33 -5.45
N GLY A 28 -6.88 -11.03 -6.13
CA GLY A 28 -7.15 -12.30 -6.80
C GLY A 28 -6.36 -13.36 -6.05
N ASP A 29 -7.03 -14.46 -5.70
CA ASP A 29 -6.66 -15.52 -4.74
C ASP A 29 -5.34 -16.28 -4.99
N ASN A 30 -4.24 -15.64 -5.40
CA ASN A 30 -2.98 -16.33 -5.75
C ASN A 30 -1.70 -15.54 -5.41
N TYR A 31 -1.74 -14.57 -4.49
CA TYR A 31 -0.50 -13.97 -4.02
C TYR A 31 0.20 -14.92 -3.04
N PRO A 32 1.54 -15.04 -3.10
CA PRO A 32 2.28 -15.73 -2.05
C PRO A 32 2.01 -15.08 -0.69
N PRO A 33 1.93 -15.88 0.39
CA PRO A 33 1.78 -15.34 1.73
C PRO A 33 2.98 -14.45 2.07
N VAL A 34 2.73 -13.40 2.85
CA VAL A 34 3.79 -12.55 3.41
C VAL A 34 4.08 -13.03 4.83
N GLU A 35 5.34 -13.34 5.11
CA GLU A 35 5.79 -13.69 6.46
C GLU A 35 6.35 -12.46 7.17
N GLU A 36 6.35 -12.44 8.51
CA GLU A 36 6.93 -11.33 9.28
C GLU A 36 8.39 -11.07 8.90
N ALA A 37 9.13 -12.14 8.64
CA ALA A 37 10.53 -12.08 8.22
C ALA A 37 10.74 -11.27 6.92
N ASP A 38 9.73 -11.19 6.05
CA ASP A 38 9.80 -10.43 4.80
C ASP A 38 9.68 -8.92 5.03
N LEU A 39 9.00 -8.50 6.11
CA LEU A 39 8.83 -7.10 6.49
C LEU A 39 9.94 -6.59 7.42
N ILE A 40 10.52 -7.44 8.27
CA ILE A 40 11.55 -7.00 9.23
C ILE A 40 12.73 -6.34 8.52
N GLY A 41 13.04 -5.09 8.91
CA GLY A 41 14.09 -4.27 8.32
C GLY A 41 13.69 -3.52 7.04
N LYS A 42 12.45 -3.71 6.55
CA LYS A 42 11.91 -2.94 5.43
C LYS A 42 11.47 -1.55 5.88
N LYS A 43 11.47 -0.63 4.90
CA LYS A 43 10.97 0.71 5.08
C LYS A 43 10.28 1.23 3.82
N CYS A 44 9.29 2.07 4.01
CA CYS A 44 8.57 2.78 2.97
C CYS A 44 8.59 4.28 3.29
N THR A 45 8.84 5.11 2.30
CA THR A 45 8.75 6.59 2.40
C THR A 45 7.72 7.17 1.44
N ASN A 46 7.04 6.30 0.68
CA ASN A 46 6.27 6.69 -0.48
C ASN A 46 4.88 6.06 -0.47
N ARG A 47 3.89 6.90 -0.74
CA ARG A 47 2.55 6.46 -1.07
C ARG A 47 2.45 6.25 -2.58
N THR A 48 1.93 5.10 -3.03
CA THR A 48 1.80 4.82 -4.48
C THR A 48 0.97 5.93 -5.15
N GLY A 49 1.50 6.52 -6.22
CA GLY A 49 0.85 7.61 -6.96
C GLY A 49 1.13 9.02 -6.43
N GLN A 50 2.01 9.16 -5.44
CA GLN A 50 2.53 10.45 -4.95
C GLN A 50 4.07 10.46 -4.99
N ASP A 51 4.65 11.66 -5.02
CA ASP A 51 6.09 11.87 -4.86
C ASP A 51 6.55 11.43 -3.45
N ASP A 52 7.86 11.22 -3.28
CA ASP A 52 8.46 10.85 -2.00
C ASP A 52 7.98 11.79 -0.87
N GLY A 53 7.36 11.21 0.16
CA GLY A 53 6.80 11.95 1.27
C GLY A 53 7.84 12.26 2.34
N ALA A 54 7.58 13.27 3.18
CA ALA A 54 8.39 13.57 4.36
C ALA A 54 8.02 12.66 5.56
N PHE A 55 7.85 11.36 5.29
CA PHE A 55 7.60 10.33 6.29
C PHE A 55 8.40 9.06 5.99
N LYS A 56 8.51 8.21 7.00
CA LYS A 56 9.11 6.89 6.93
C LYS A 56 8.30 5.93 7.78
N TRP A 57 7.88 4.84 7.16
CA TRP A 57 7.28 3.68 7.81
C TRP A 57 8.27 2.53 7.81
N SER A 58 8.56 1.92 8.95
CA SER A 58 9.50 0.80 9.06
C SER A 58 9.04 -0.26 10.03
N PHE A 59 9.52 -1.49 9.81
CA PHE A 59 9.21 -2.66 10.62
C PHE A 59 10.46 -3.22 11.29
N GLU A 60 10.37 -3.41 12.60
CA GLU A 60 11.28 -4.17 13.45
C GLU A 60 10.58 -5.46 13.89
N LYS A 61 11.31 -6.37 14.58
CA LYS A 61 10.80 -7.70 14.93
C LYS A 61 9.48 -7.67 15.71
N ASP A 62 9.33 -6.72 16.62
CA ASP A 62 8.22 -6.61 17.57
C ASP A 62 7.53 -5.26 17.51
N ARG A 63 7.93 -4.39 16.58
CA ARG A 63 7.46 -3.01 16.53
C ARG A 63 7.41 -2.47 15.10
N PHE A 64 6.43 -1.64 14.82
CA PHE A 64 6.45 -0.76 13.65
C PHE A 64 6.65 0.69 14.11
N VAL A 65 7.26 1.49 13.25
CA VAL A 65 7.46 2.92 13.48
C VAL A 65 7.08 3.67 12.22
N LEU A 66 6.19 4.63 12.37
CA LEU A 66 5.82 5.62 11.36
C LEU A 66 6.22 6.99 11.89
N GLU A 67 7.17 7.66 11.24
CA GLU A 67 7.72 8.94 11.69
C GLU A 67 7.80 9.91 10.51
N GLY A 68 7.53 11.19 10.74
CA GLY A 68 7.56 12.18 9.67
C GLY A 68 6.83 13.47 10.00
N THR A 69 7.14 14.51 9.24
CA THR A 69 6.41 15.79 9.32
C THR A 69 5.15 15.80 8.45
N ASP A 70 5.00 14.82 7.57
CA ASP A 70 3.89 14.70 6.62
C ASP A 70 3.44 13.23 6.51
N ILE A 71 2.92 12.69 7.61
CA ILE A 71 2.33 11.35 7.61
C ILE A 71 1.02 11.38 6.80
N PRO A 72 0.84 10.48 5.81
CA PRO A 72 -0.36 10.44 4.99
C PRO A 72 -1.65 10.37 5.83
N PRO A 73 -2.69 11.17 5.51
CA PRO A 73 -3.94 11.20 6.27
C PRO A 73 -4.66 9.85 6.36
N ASP A 74 -4.52 8.98 5.35
CA ASP A 74 -5.11 7.65 5.39
C ASP A 74 -4.45 6.75 6.44
N LEU A 75 -3.14 6.88 6.66
CA LEU A 75 -2.45 6.18 7.75
C LEU A 75 -2.83 6.75 9.12
N LEU A 76 -2.96 8.08 9.24
CA LEU A 76 -3.44 8.71 10.48
C LEU A 76 -4.86 8.24 10.82
N LEU A 77 -5.76 8.22 9.84
CA LEU A 77 -7.14 7.78 10.02
C LEU A 77 -7.23 6.32 10.45
N VAL A 78 -6.48 5.42 9.79
CA VAL A 78 -6.49 3.99 10.11
C VAL A 78 -5.88 3.74 11.50
N LEU A 79 -4.69 4.29 11.77
CA LEU A 79 -3.92 3.96 12.96
C LEU A 79 -4.38 4.71 14.21
N LEU A 80 -4.80 5.97 14.07
CA LEU A 80 -5.14 6.85 15.20
C LEU A 80 -6.60 7.31 15.21
N GLY A 81 -7.24 7.39 14.04
CA GLY A 81 -8.63 7.80 13.89
C GLY A 81 -8.85 9.17 13.28
N GLU A 82 -10.12 9.58 13.27
CA GLU A 82 -10.54 10.89 12.76
C GLU A 82 -9.84 12.01 13.52
N ASP A 83 -9.48 13.07 12.80
CA ASP A 83 -8.84 14.29 13.31
C ASP A 83 -7.51 14.11 14.05
N ALA A 84 -6.91 12.90 13.99
CA ALA A 84 -5.64 12.63 14.62
C ALA A 84 -4.47 13.29 13.88
N THR A 85 -3.51 13.79 14.64
CA THR A 85 -2.22 14.27 14.12
C THR A 85 -1.09 13.68 14.97
N ALA A 86 0.00 13.29 14.33
CA ALA A 86 1.17 12.76 14.98
C ALA A 86 2.40 12.99 14.11
N GLU A 87 3.55 13.24 14.74
CA GLU A 87 4.85 13.23 14.08
C GLU A 87 5.53 11.85 14.18
N LYS A 88 5.05 11.01 15.09
CA LYS A 88 5.49 9.64 15.31
C LYS A 88 4.33 8.77 15.80
N ILE A 89 4.19 7.60 15.21
CA ILE A 89 3.28 6.53 15.62
C ILE A 89 4.13 5.27 15.76
N GLU A 90 4.02 4.59 16.89
CA GLU A 90 4.66 3.30 17.11
C GLU A 90 3.73 2.34 17.83
N GLY A 91 4.02 1.06 17.67
CA GLY A 91 3.19 0.01 18.22
C GLY A 91 3.69 -1.35 17.79
N THR A 92 2.99 -2.40 18.24
CA THR A 92 3.29 -3.78 17.82
C THR A 92 2.51 -4.14 16.56
N TRP A 93 2.93 -5.19 15.88
CA TRP A 93 2.28 -5.68 14.68
C TRP A 93 2.37 -7.20 14.59
N GLU A 94 1.43 -7.80 13.88
CA GLU A 94 1.41 -9.23 13.56
C GLU A 94 0.72 -9.44 12.21
N ILE A 95 1.05 -10.54 11.51
CA ILE A 95 0.37 -10.94 10.27
C ILE A 95 -0.56 -12.12 10.59
N ASP A 96 -1.82 -12.03 10.17
CA ASP A 96 -2.77 -13.13 10.28
C ASP A 96 -2.76 -14.06 9.05
N ASP A 97 -3.32 -15.25 9.21
CA ASP A 97 -3.45 -16.25 8.14
C ASP A 97 -4.37 -15.80 6.98
N SER A 98 -4.99 -14.62 7.07
CA SER A 98 -5.98 -14.10 6.12
C SER A 98 -5.44 -12.96 5.25
N GLU A 99 -4.12 -12.86 5.06
CA GLU A 99 -3.47 -11.81 4.27
C GLU A 99 -3.70 -10.41 4.85
N ASN A 100 -3.65 -10.29 6.18
CA ASN A 100 -3.73 -9.00 6.84
C ASN A 100 -2.64 -8.79 7.86
N ILE A 101 -2.24 -7.54 7.98
CA ILE A 101 -1.38 -7.07 9.05
C ILE A 101 -2.23 -6.32 10.07
N HIS A 102 -2.08 -6.70 11.33
CA HIS A 102 -2.68 -6.04 12.48
C HIS A 102 -1.66 -5.09 13.09
N PHE A 103 -2.12 -3.91 13.50
CA PHE A 103 -1.33 -2.92 14.21
C PHE A 103 -1.98 -2.61 15.54
N PHE A 104 -1.20 -2.67 16.61
CA PHE A 104 -1.61 -2.26 17.94
C PHE A 104 -0.82 -1.02 18.34
N VAL A 105 -1.45 0.15 18.19
CA VAL A 105 -0.81 1.43 18.50
C VAL A 105 -0.87 1.68 20.01
N GLU A 106 0.29 1.94 20.59
CA GLU A 106 0.40 2.40 21.97
C GLU A 106 0.17 3.92 21.98
N THR A 107 -0.90 4.39 22.63
CA THR A 107 -1.19 5.81 22.76
C THR A 107 -0.87 6.27 24.18
N ASP A 108 -0.07 7.34 24.32
CA ASP A 108 0.20 7.97 25.63
C ASP A 108 -1.01 8.73 26.20
N GLN A 109 -2.10 8.81 25.43
CA GLN A 109 -3.34 9.49 25.82
C GLN A 109 -4.07 8.66 26.90
N PRO A 110 -4.22 9.17 28.14
CA PRO A 110 -4.79 8.40 29.27
C PRO A 110 -6.25 7.97 29.10
N LYS A 111 -6.92 8.41 28.04
CA LYS A 111 -8.32 8.11 27.72
C LYS A 111 -8.48 7.18 26.52
N ASP A 112 -7.42 6.95 25.76
CA ASP A 112 -7.50 6.17 24.54
C ASP A 112 -7.10 4.73 24.87
N GLN A 113 -7.96 3.80 24.47
CA GLN A 113 -7.64 2.38 24.52
C GLN A 113 -6.59 2.10 23.45
N PRO A 114 -5.72 1.08 23.64
CA PRO A 114 -4.84 0.59 22.58
C PRO A 114 -5.65 0.46 21.29
N ARG A 115 -5.17 1.11 20.23
CA ARG A 115 -5.92 1.15 18.97
C ARG A 115 -5.44 0.02 18.10
N GLU A 116 -6.35 -0.91 17.84
CA GLU A 116 -6.15 -2.00 16.91
C GLU A 116 -6.67 -1.59 15.53
N SER A 117 -5.87 -1.84 14.50
CA SER A 117 -6.26 -1.65 13.12
C SER A 117 -5.74 -2.78 12.25
N LYS A 118 -6.45 -3.06 11.16
CA LYS A 118 -6.18 -4.19 10.27
C LYS A 118 -6.11 -3.69 8.84
N LEU A 119 -5.00 -3.97 8.16
CA LEU A 119 -4.80 -3.62 6.75
C LEU A 119 -4.51 -4.87 5.93
N HIS A 120 -4.94 -4.87 4.69
CA HIS A 120 -4.64 -5.96 3.76
C HIS A 120 -3.18 -5.90 3.32
N ILE A 121 -2.51 -7.05 3.31
CA ILE A 121 -1.09 -7.20 2.93
C ILE A 121 -0.92 -8.33 1.92
N PHE A 122 -0.15 -8.08 0.86
CA PHE A 122 0.03 -9.06 -0.21
C PHE A 122 1.35 -8.85 -0.96
N PHE A 123 1.86 -9.93 -1.57
CA PHE A 123 3.12 -9.93 -2.32
C PHE A 123 2.90 -9.98 -3.83
N THR A 124 3.27 -8.92 -4.55
CA THR A 124 3.19 -8.85 -6.02
C THR A 124 4.57 -8.82 -6.70
N GLY A 125 5.60 -9.37 -6.05
CA GLY A 125 7.02 -9.13 -6.36
C GLY A 125 7.68 -8.07 -5.48
N VAL A 126 6.86 -7.26 -4.80
CA VAL A 126 7.17 -6.38 -3.67
C VAL A 126 6.04 -6.52 -2.66
N ILE A 127 6.31 -6.20 -1.39
CA ILE A 127 5.26 -6.28 -0.36
C ILE A 127 4.43 -5.02 -0.46
N ARG A 128 3.11 -5.18 -0.46
CA ARG A 128 2.14 -4.09 -0.50
C ARG A 128 1.27 -4.13 0.74
N ILE A 129 1.11 -2.99 1.39
CA ILE A 129 0.12 -2.79 2.45
C ILE A 129 -0.90 -1.77 1.92
N GLN A 130 -2.18 -2.11 1.99
CA GLN A 130 -3.26 -1.35 1.39
C GLN A 130 -4.18 -0.72 2.43
N THR A 131 -4.41 0.59 2.29
CA THR A 131 -5.51 1.33 2.91
C THR A 131 -6.66 1.48 1.91
N ASP A 132 -7.81 2.00 2.35
CA ASP A 132 -8.93 2.27 1.44
C ASP A 132 -8.55 3.26 0.32
N ASP A 133 -7.60 4.17 0.58
CA ASP A 133 -7.21 5.26 -0.32
C ASP A 133 -5.86 5.05 -1.00
N ALA A 134 -5.06 4.07 -0.59
CA ALA A 134 -3.66 3.99 -1.00
C ALA A 134 -3.01 2.61 -0.89
N GLN A 135 -1.82 2.49 -1.50
CA GLN A 135 -0.92 1.35 -1.30
C GLN A 135 0.48 1.84 -0.95
N TYR A 136 1.11 1.15 0.00
CA TYR A 136 2.48 1.37 0.46
C TYR A 136 3.34 0.18 0.05
N VAL A 137 4.53 0.47 -0.49
CA VAL A 137 5.42 -0.55 -1.08
C VAL A 137 6.68 -0.72 -0.23
N PHE A 138 7.00 -1.98 0.12
CA PHE A 138 8.11 -2.40 0.98
C PHE A 138 9.02 -3.45 0.31
#